data_AF-A0A504BIN5-F1
#
_entry.id   AF-A0A504BIN5-F1
#
_cell.length_a   1.000
_cell.length_b   1.000
_cell.length_c   1.000
_cell.angle_alpha   90.00
_cell.angle_beta   90.00
_cell.angle_gamma   90.00
#
_symmetry.space_group_name_H-M   'P 1'
#
loop_
_entity.id
_entity.type
_entity.pdbx_description
1 polymer ?
#
loop_
_entity_poly.entity_id
_entity_poly.type
_entity_poly.pdbx_seq_one_letter_code
_entity_poly.pdbx_strand_id
1 'polypeptide(L)' 'MSQTAEVTPPIVSEDCPDRNVNCLVALEAAFAALVSSAISKGWSATETAETLLAIATEHAEQVKAETASGT' A
#
# COMPACT_ATOMS: atom_id res chain seq x y z
N MET A 1 1.17 9.03 -20.24
CA MET A 1 1.87 9.47 -19.01
C MET A 1 1.28 8.67 -17.86
N SER A 2 1.99 7.69 -17.32
CA SER A 2 1.56 7.02 -16.08
C SER A 2 1.95 7.94 -14.94
N GLN A 3 1.02 8.80 -14.51
CA GLN A 3 1.24 9.62 -13.33
C GLN A 3 1.00 8.71 -12.12
N THR A 4 2.09 8.23 -11.51
CA THR A 4 2.02 7.63 -10.17
C THR A 4 1.47 8.70 -9.24
N ALA A 5 0.37 8.40 -8.53
CA ALA A 5 -0.14 9.33 -7.53
C ALA A 5 0.94 9.54 -6.46
N GLU A 6 1.19 10.79 -6.08
CA GLU A 6 2.21 11.12 -5.08
C GLU A 6 1.78 10.60 -3.71
N VAL A 7 2.68 9.86 -3.04
CA VAL A 7 2.51 9.43 -1.65
C VAL A 7 3.24 10.41 -0.76
N THR A 8 2.51 11.08 0.12
CA THR A 8 3.08 12.01 1.11
C THR A 8 3.36 11.30 2.44
N PRO A 9 4.37 11.74 3.22
CA PRO A 9 4.58 11.19 4.55
C PRO A 9 3.37 11.47 5.46
N PRO A 10 3.15 10.64 6.51
CA PRO A 10 2.15 10.93 7.52
C PRO A 10 2.39 12.30 8.15
N ILE A 11 1.33 13.09 8.32
CA ILE A 11 1.41 14.45 8.88
C ILE A 11 1.44 14.48 10.42
N VAL A 12 1.27 13.32 11.06
CA VAL A 12 1.23 13.16 12.52
C VAL A 12 2.45 12.41 13.04
N SER A 13 2.79 12.63 14.31
CA SER A 13 3.91 11.98 15.00
C SER A 13 3.71 10.48 15.16
N GLU A 14 4.80 9.77 15.44
CA GLU A 14 4.81 8.30 15.55
C GLU A 14 3.88 7.74 16.63
N ASP A 15 3.82 8.43 17.77
CA ASP A 15 3.00 8.06 18.93
C ASP A 15 1.53 8.51 18.82
N CYS A 16 1.14 9.12 17.71
CA CYS A 16 -0.24 9.58 17.52
C CYS A 16 -1.17 8.36 17.35
N PRO A 17 -2.25 8.24 18.14
CA PRO A 17 -3.18 7.10 18.07
C PRO A 17 -3.83 6.95 16.68
N ASP A 18 -4.00 8.07 15.97
CA ASP A 18 -4.61 8.12 14.64
C ASP A 18 -3.60 7.96 13.50
N ARG A 19 -2.32 7.71 13.79
CA ARG A 19 -1.27 7.62 12.76
C ARG A 19 -1.58 6.55 11.71
N ASN A 20 -2.12 5.42 12.13
CA ASN A 20 -2.50 4.35 11.21
C ASN A 20 -3.53 4.84 10.16
N VAL A 21 -4.57 5.55 10.61
CA VAL A 21 -5.60 6.12 9.73
C VAL A 21 -4.98 7.14 8.78
N ASN A 22 -4.04 7.96 9.28
CA ASN A 22 -3.34 8.93 8.45
C ASN A 22 -2.51 8.27 7.35
N CYS A 23 -1.79 7.19 7.67
CA CYS A 23 -1.04 6.41 6.69
C CYS A 23 -1.95 5.81 5.61
N LEU A 24 -3.13 5.29 5.99
CA LEU A 24 -4.10 4.73 5.03
C LEU A 24 -4.56 5.80 4.04
N VAL A 25 -4.96 6.97 4.54
CA VAL A 25 -5.39 8.10 3.69
C VAL A 25 -4.28 8.56 2.76
N ALA A 26 -3.03 8.62 3.24
CA ALA A 26 -1.88 9.02 2.42
C ALA A 26 -1.58 8.04 1.27
N LEU A 27 -1.96 6.76 1.40
CA LEU A 27 -1.72 5.72 0.40
C LEU A 27 -2.92 5.46 -0.52
N GLU A 28 -4.14 5.84 -0.11
CA GLU A 28 -5.39 5.48 -0.78
C GLU A 28 -5.42 5.89 -2.26
N ALA A 29 -5.00 7.12 -2.58
CA ALA A 29 -5.00 7.61 -3.96
C ALA A 29 -4.03 6.82 -4.87
N ALA A 30 -2.85 6.47 -4.36
CA ALA A 30 -1.88 5.66 -5.10
C ALA A 30 -2.37 4.22 -5.29
N PHE A 31 -3.00 3.65 -4.26
CA PHE A 31 -3.62 2.34 -4.37
C PHE A 31 -4.75 2.32 -5.41
N ALA A 32 -5.65 3.30 -5.38
CA ALA A 32 -6.74 3.42 -6.35
C ALA A 32 -6.22 3.60 -7.79
N ALA A 33 -5.14 4.36 -7.99
CA ALA A 33 -4.50 4.51 -9.28
C ALA A 33 -3.90 3.19 -9.79
N LEU A 34 -3.29 2.39 -8.91
CA LEU A 34 -2.76 1.07 -9.26
C LEU A 34 -3.86 0.10 -9.66
N VAL A 35 -4.96 0.03 -8.88
CA VAL A 35 -6.13 -0.78 -9.19
C VAL A 35 -6.72 -0.38 -10.56
N SER A 36 -6.92 0.92 -10.78
CA SER A 36 -7.46 1.45 -12.03
C SER A 36 -6.56 1.10 -13.22
N SER A 37 -5.24 1.18 -13.03
CA SER A 37 -4.26 0.80 -14.05
C SER A 37 -4.37 -0.68 -14.42
N ALA A 38 -4.41 -1.59 -13.44
CA ALA A 38 -4.54 -3.03 -13.68
C ALA A 38 -5.84 -3.36 -14.43
N ILE A 39 -6.97 -2.81 -13.98
CA ILE A 39 -8.27 -3.00 -14.64
C ILE A 39 -8.25 -2.45 -16.07
N SER A 40 -7.63 -1.28 -16.31
CA SER A 40 -7.49 -0.71 -17.66
C SER A 40 -6.66 -1.57 -18.61
N LYS A 41 -5.83 -2.47 -18.06
CA LYS A 41 -5.05 -3.46 -18.80
C LYS A 41 -5.76 -4.80 -18.98
N GLY A 42 -7.03 -4.90 -18.57
CA GLY A 42 -7.88 -6.06 -18.79
C GLY A 42 -7.91 -7.07 -17.65
N TRP A 43 -7.33 -6.75 -16.49
CA TRP A 43 -7.44 -7.59 -15.31
C TRP A 43 -8.86 -7.50 -14.74
N SER A 44 -9.39 -8.60 -14.20
CA SER A 44 -10.64 -8.51 -13.45
C SER A 44 -10.43 -7.80 -12.11
N ALA A 45 -11.50 -7.26 -11.54
CA ALA A 45 -11.45 -6.63 -10.22
C ALA A 45 -11.02 -7.63 -9.13
N THR A 46 -11.49 -8.88 -9.21
CA THR A 46 -11.14 -9.95 -8.27
C THR A 46 -9.65 -10.32 -8.36
N GLU A 47 -9.14 -10.61 -9.57
CA GLU A 47 -7.72 -10.96 -9.75
C GLU A 47 -6.80 -9.81 -9.29
N THR A 48 -7.18 -8.57 -9.58
CA THR A 48 -6.44 -7.39 -9.13
C THR A 48 -6.39 -7.32 -7.60
N ALA A 49 -7.53 -7.49 -6.93
CA ALA A 49 -7.60 -7.41 -5.47
C ALA A 49 -6.82 -8.56 -4.80
N GLU A 50 -6.99 -9.79 -5.27
CA GLU A 50 -6.31 -10.97 -4.72
C GLU A 50 -4.79 -10.87 -4.90
N THR A 51 -4.34 -10.43 -6.09
CA THR A 51 -2.90 -10.27 -6.36
C THR A 51 -2.28 -9.17 -5.50
N LEU A 52 -2.94 -8.02 -5.36
CA LEU A 52 -2.44 -6.92 -4.52
C LEU A 52 -2.38 -7.32 -3.04
N LEU A 53 -3.37 -8.06 -2.55
CA LEU A 53 -3.36 -8.59 -1.19
C LEU A 53 -2.19 -9.56 -0.97
N ALA A 54 -1.94 -10.46 -1.92
CA ALA A 54 -0.83 -11.41 -1.83
C ALA A 54 0.53 -10.68 -1.76
N ILE A 55 0.77 -9.70 -2.64
CA ILE A 55 2.00 -8.89 -2.65
C ILE A 55 2.17 -8.13 -1.33
N ALA A 56 1.11 -7.47 -0.85
CA ALA A 56 1.17 -6.70 0.39
C ALA A 56 1.44 -7.59 1.61
N THR A 57 0.83 -8.78 1.65
CA THR A 57 1.03 -9.76 2.73
C THR A 57 2.46 -10.28 2.74
N GLU A 58 3.00 -10.67 1.58
CA GLU A 58 4.38 -11.15 1.46
C GLU A 58 5.37 -10.07 1.91
N HIS A 59 5.19 -8.82 1.46
CA HIS A 59 6.04 -7.71 1.87
C HIS A 59 5.99 -7.49 3.39
N ALA A 60 4.81 -7.56 4.01
CA ALA A 60 4.68 -7.43 5.46
C ALA A 60 5.41 -8.54 6.23
N GLU A 61 5.42 -9.78 5.73
CA GLU A 61 6.21 -10.86 6.32
C GLU A 61 7.72 -10.61 6.20
N GLN A 62 8.19 -10.10 5.07
CA GLN A 62 9.60 -9.75 4.87
C GLN A 62 10.06 -8.65 5.86
N VAL A 63 9.29 -7.57 6.00
CA VAL A 63 9.58 -6.51 6.97
C VAL A 63 9.62 -7.05 8.41
N LYS A 64 8.71 -7.95 8.77
CA LYS A 64 8.73 -8.61 10.09
C LYS A 64 9.97 -9.47 10.28
N ALA A 65 10.40 -10.22 9.26
CA ALA A 65 11.60 -11.04 9.33
C ALA A 65 12.87 -10.19 9.47
N GLU A 66 12.95 -9.07 8.75
CA GLU A 66 14.08 -8.12 8.82
C GLU A 66 14.19 -7.45 10.19
N THR A 67 13.05 -7.01 10.74
CA THR A 67 12.99 -6.39 12.07
C THR A 67 13.29 -7.39 13.20
N ALA A 68 12.96 -8.67 13.03
CA ALA A 68 13.28 -9.73 13.98
C ALA A 68 14.77 -10.17 13.95
N SER A 69 15.46 -10.00 12.82
CA SER A 69 16.87 -10.42 12.66
C SER A 69 17.88 -9.39 13.17
N GLY A 70 17.42 -8.21 13.63
CA GLY A 70 18.25 -7.11 14.10
C GLY A 70 18.38 -6.97 15.63
N THR A 71 18.04 -8.00 16.40
CA THR A 71 18.21 -8.03 17.88
C THR A 71 19.44 -8.82 18.30
#